data_AF-W2X4Q1-F1
#
_entry.id   AF-W2X4Q1-F1
#
_cell.length_a   1.000
_cell.length_b   1.000
_cell.length_c   1.000
_cell.angle_alpha   90.00
_cell.angle_beta   90.00
_cell.angle_gamma   90.00
#
_symmetry.space_group_name_H-M   'P 1'
#
loop_
_entity.id
_entity.type
_entity.pdbx_description
1 polymer ?
#
loop_
_entity_poly.entity_id
_entity_poly.type
_entity_poly.pdbx_seq_one_letter_code
_entity_poly.pdbx_strand_id
1 'polypeptide(L)'
;MKGKRRPTTSFSLGALATSAAQVLAPNSLQFNEHEFQRSPKEAQDAAREAAKLVKPGTCSCGRCGIVTARWVLRLIDAGDLIFITTSGLVYSVGRYLTENAYDHVVIVLDQNTVLHVGMPSVKLMPLERLLLPQRQPVVLRVPMSEGELQLFLRCAKQLIGCKYDVARAYQLMLRLALKRVTGSTPLPRLPLDVKSNAWICSDSIIVLLAGCCKGFREALVKARQETDLDIFTLGSASMTDFERIRRIEPSIISRVPLPVVNYTLAPRKRSWRAYVPEVVRFAQSMQAGTLKWPLLAPEIFPTVHEFAASIPPTSWPVKRKIQVLGYVIVFLLMLRRGLTVKRVLLRAVEVLMLRYVAHHVMLHLQSSPAFGTARL
;
A
#
# COMPACT_ATOMS: atom_id res chain seq x y z
N MET A 1 -29.89 -38.84 -19.96
CA MET A 1 -29.91 -37.63 -19.09
C MET A 1 -28.54 -36.98 -19.13
N LYS A 2 -28.37 -35.81 -19.77
CA LYS A 2 -27.10 -35.06 -19.79
C LYS A 2 -26.95 -34.27 -18.48
N GLY A 3 -26.05 -34.71 -17.61
CA GLY A 3 -25.74 -34.02 -16.35
C GLY A 3 -25.15 -32.64 -16.61
N LYS A 4 -25.90 -31.60 -16.24
CA LYS A 4 -25.49 -30.19 -16.32
C LYS A 4 -24.38 -29.98 -15.26
N ARG A 5 -23.11 -30.09 -15.67
CA ARG A 5 -21.96 -29.78 -14.79
C ARG A 5 -22.08 -28.31 -14.35
N ARG A 6 -22.22 -28.09 -13.03
CA ARG A 6 -22.18 -26.74 -12.46
C ARG A 6 -20.80 -26.14 -12.73
N PRO A 7 -20.72 -24.89 -13.22
CA PRO A 7 -19.44 -24.23 -13.42
C PRO A 7 -18.76 -24.05 -12.06
N THR A 8 -17.55 -24.58 -11.92
CA THR A 8 -16.67 -24.30 -10.79
C THR A 8 -16.25 -22.84 -10.90
N THR A 9 -16.82 -21.97 -10.06
CA THR A 9 -16.39 -20.58 -9.94
C THR A 9 -14.97 -20.56 -9.38
N SER A 10 -13.99 -20.26 -10.24
CA SER A 10 -12.60 -20.10 -9.84
C SER A 10 -12.47 -18.95 -8.86
N PHE A 11 -11.84 -19.21 -7.71
CA PHE A 11 -11.51 -18.20 -6.72
C PHE A 11 -10.69 -17.06 -7.34
N SER A 12 -11.24 -15.84 -7.36
CA SER A 12 -10.55 -14.66 -7.90
C SER A 12 -9.92 -13.85 -6.77
N LEU A 13 -8.58 -13.87 -6.70
CA LEU A 13 -7.80 -13.02 -5.80
C LEU A 13 -8.14 -11.52 -5.96
N GLY A 14 -8.58 -11.11 -7.16
CA GLY A 14 -9.03 -9.75 -7.43
C GLY A 14 -10.33 -9.40 -6.73
N ALA A 15 -11.32 -10.31 -6.72
CA ALA A 15 -12.57 -10.10 -5.99
C ALA A 15 -12.32 -10.00 -4.48
N LEU A 16 -11.47 -10.89 -3.95
CA LEU A 16 -10.96 -10.82 -2.58
C LEU A 16 -10.34 -9.47 -2.26
N ALA A 17 -9.35 -9.04 -3.04
CA ALA A 17 -8.66 -7.78 -2.81
C ALA A 17 -9.64 -6.59 -2.83
N THR A 18 -10.58 -6.55 -3.78
CA THR A 18 -11.58 -5.49 -3.89
C THR A 18 -12.55 -5.48 -2.71
N SER A 19 -13.00 -6.64 -2.20
CA SER A 19 -13.83 -6.61 -0.99
C SER A 19 -13.04 -6.28 0.26
N ALA A 20 -11.84 -6.86 0.44
CA ALA A 20 -10.96 -6.46 1.53
C ALA A 20 -10.69 -4.93 1.50
N ALA A 21 -10.66 -4.32 0.32
CA ALA A 21 -10.54 -2.88 0.16
C ALA A 21 -11.75 -2.09 0.68
N GLN A 22 -12.94 -2.46 0.22
CA GLN A 22 -14.19 -1.85 0.63
C GLN A 22 -14.44 -2.06 2.13
N VAL A 23 -13.94 -3.18 2.68
CA VAL A 23 -14.06 -3.63 4.07
C VAL A 23 -13.09 -2.90 5.00
N LEU A 24 -11.80 -2.90 4.68
CA LEU A 24 -10.77 -2.35 5.57
C LEU A 24 -10.74 -0.81 5.50
N ALA A 25 -11.24 -0.22 4.43
CA ALA A 25 -11.12 1.20 4.17
C ALA A 25 -12.40 1.84 3.58
N PRO A 26 -13.62 1.55 4.09
CA PRO A 26 -14.89 1.96 3.47
C PRO A 26 -14.97 3.48 3.25
N ASN A 27 -14.41 4.25 4.18
CA ASN A 27 -14.33 5.71 4.12
C ASN A 27 -12.89 6.24 4.16
N SER A 28 -11.88 5.36 4.18
CA SER A 28 -10.49 5.81 4.38
C SER A 28 -9.81 6.10 3.04
N LEU A 29 -10.18 5.37 1.97
CA LEU A 29 -9.65 5.60 0.61
C LEU A 29 -10.32 6.77 -0.10
N GLN A 30 -11.47 7.22 0.42
CA GLN A 30 -12.11 8.44 0.00
C GLN A 30 -11.71 9.54 0.98
N PHE A 31 -11.13 10.61 0.46
CA PHE A 31 -10.95 11.83 1.22
C PHE A 31 -12.32 12.26 1.75
N ASN A 32 -12.48 12.28 3.08
CA ASN A 32 -13.69 12.81 3.68
C ASN A 32 -13.79 14.27 3.25
N GLU A 33 -14.84 14.60 2.49
CA GLU A 33 -15.03 15.94 1.94
C GLU A 33 -15.12 17.00 3.05
N HIS A 34 -15.51 16.59 4.25
CA HIS A 34 -15.58 17.45 5.42
C HIS A 34 -14.31 17.44 6.27
N GLU A 35 -13.26 16.69 5.92
CA GLU A 35 -12.04 16.63 6.73
C GLU A 35 -11.40 18.00 6.89
N PHE A 36 -11.25 18.74 5.80
CA PHE A 36 -10.70 20.09 5.84
C PHE A 36 -11.55 21.02 6.72
N GLN A 37 -12.88 20.94 6.59
CA GLN A 37 -13.83 21.76 7.34
C GLN A 37 -13.84 21.40 8.84
N ARG A 38 -13.49 20.16 9.20
CA ARG A 38 -13.40 19.66 10.57
C ARG A 38 -12.03 19.86 11.21
N SER A 39 -10.99 20.16 10.44
CA SER A 39 -9.65 20.46 10.97
C SER A 39 -9.68 21.75 11.79
N PRO A 40 -8.80 21.92 12.79
CA PRO A 40 -8.68 23.17 13.54
C PRO A 40 -8.48 24.37 12.61
N LYS A 41 -9.03 25.53 12.97
CA LYS A 41 -8.97 26.74 12.13
C LYS A 41 -7.53 27.12 11.78
N GLU A 42 -6.60 26.97 12.72
CA GLU A 42 -5.18 27.25 12.52
C GLU A 42 -4.57 26.34 11.44
N ALA A 43 -4.99 25.08 11.37
CA ALA A 43 -4.53 24.14 10.36
C ALA A 43 -5.14 24.43 8.98
N GLN A 44 -6.41 24.85 8.94
CA GLN A 44 -7.06 25.29 7.72
C GLN A 44 -6.42 26.56 7.16
N ASP A 45 -6.17 27.55 8.02
CA ASP A 45 -5.54 28.81 7.65
C ASP A 45 -4.10 28.57 7.19
N ALA A 46 -3.32 27.74 7.88
CA ALA A 46 -1.98 27.36 7.43
C ALA A 46 -1.98 26.66 6.07
N ALA A 47 -2.95 25.79 5.81
CA ALA A 47 -3.08 25.08 4.52
C ALA A 47 -3.54 26.02 3.39
N ARG A 48 -4.48 26.94 3.67
CA ARG A 48 -4.91 27.98 2.71
C ARG A 48 -3.80 28.94 2.38
N GLU A 49 -3.07 29.40 3.40
CA GLU A 49 -1.90 30.24 3.18
C GLU A 49 -0.86 29.49 2.36
N ALA A 50 -0.58 28.21 2.64
CA ALA A 50 0.32 27.42 1.79
C ALA A 50 -0.18 27.28 0.33
N ALA A 51 -1.49 27.15 0.10
CA ALA A 51 -2.07 27.00 -1.23
C ALA A 51 -2.11 28.32 -2.04
N LYS A 52 -2.44 29.46 -1.41
CA LYS A 52 -2.43 30.79 -2.07
C LYS A 52 -1.07 31.19 -2.64
N LEU A 53 -0.03 30.51 -2.19
CA LEU A 53 1.37 30.80 -2.52
C LEU A 53 1.88 30.00 -3.72
N VAL A 54 1.06 29.15 -4.33
CA VAL A 54 1.39 28.44 -5.57
C VAL A 54 1.24 29.40 -6.76
N LYS A 55 2.17 29.39 -7.72
CA LYS A 55 2.07 30.23 -8.94
C LYS A 55 1.34 29.50 -10.07
N PRO A 56 0.64 30.22 -10.97
CA PRO A 56 0.22 29.64 -12.22
C PRO A 56 1.48 29.49 -13.08
N GLY A 57 1.66 28.34 -13.71
CA GLY A 57 2.81 28.07 -14.57
C GLY A 57 2.83 29.00 -15.79
N THR A 58 3.48 30.15 -15.64
CA THR A 58 3.97 31.01 -16.73
C THR A 58 5.27 31.67 -16.29
N CYS A 59 6.33 31.42 -17.07
CA CYS A 59 7.68 31.96 -16.94
C CYS A 59 7.77 33.49 -17.08
N SER A 60 8.99 33.98 -16.79
CA SER A 60 9.60 35.28 -17.17
C SER A 60 9.29 36.50 -16.29
N CYS A 61 10.16 36.74 -15.30
CA CYS A 61 10.74 38.08 -15.13
C CYS A 61 12.20 37.97 -14.66
N GLY A 62 13.11 38.15 -15.61
CA GLY A 62 14.47 38.56 -15.29
C GLY A 62 14.44 39.99 -14.80
N ARG A 63 15.17 40.27 -13.71
CA ARG A 63 15.30 41.57 -13.00
C ARG A 63 14.15 41.89 -12.05
N CYS A 64 14.37 41.59 -10.77
CA CYS A 64 14.18 42.59 -9.72
C CYS A 64 14.97 42.16 -8.48
N GLY A 65 16.12 42.81 -8.26
CA GLY A 65 16.79 42.80 -6.97
C GLY A 65 15.99 43.69 -6.02
N ILE A 66 15.41 43.07 -4.99
CA ILE A 66 15.18 43.57 -3.62
C ILE A 66 14.77 42.33 -2.83
N VAL A 67 15.64 41.92 -1.91
CA VAL A 67 15.50 40.71 -1.09
C VAL A 67 14.90 41.12 0.25
N THR A 68 13.58 40.98 0.39
CA THR A 68 12.89 40.98 1.68
C THR A 68 11.98 39.74 1.76
N ALA A 69 11.58 39.32 2.96
CA ALA A 69 11.01 38.03 3.39
C ALA A 69 9.79 37.44 2.61
N ARG A 70 9.41 38.01 1.46
CA ARG A 70 8.40 37.53 0.51
C ARG A 70 8.89 36.37 -0.38
N TRP A 71 10.17 36.02 -0.33
CA TRP A 71 10.80 34.99 -1.21
C TRP A 71 10.66 33.55 -0.72
N VAL A 72 10.32 33.32 0.56
CA VAL A 72 10.17 31.96 1.12
C VAL A 72 8.79 31.35 0.77
N LEU A 73 7.93 32.07 0.06
CA LEU A 73 6.49 31.80 -0.01
C LEU A 73 5.99 31.59 -1.46
N ARG A 74 6.76 30.88 -2.29
CA ARG A 74 6.44 30.57 -3.71
C ARG A 74 6.96 29.19 -4.10
N LEU A 75 6.66 28.19 -3.27
CA LEU A 75 7.46 26.96 -3.24
C LEU A 75 6.90 25.86 -4.13
N ILE A 76 5.58 25.70 -4.18
CA ILE A 76 4.93 24.65 -4.97
C ILE A 76 4.62 25.21 -6.37
N ASP A 77 4.91 24.42 -7.40
CA ASP A 77 4.64 24.74 -8.80
C ASP A 77 3.87 23.58 -9.47
N ALA A 78 3.23 23.86 -10.60
CA ALA A 78 2.64 22.80 -11.43
C ALA A 78 3.71 21.80 -11.86
N GLY A 79 3.38 20.51 -11.83
CA GLY A 79 4.29 19.40 -12.07
C GLY A 79 4.96 18.85 -10.81
N ASP A 80 4.87 19.54 -9.67
CA ASP A 80 5.33 19.00 -8.40
C ASP A 80 4.54 17.76 -7.97
N LEU A 81 5.21 16.89 -7.22
CA LEU A 81 4.66 15.68 -6.65
C LEU A 81 4.47 15.88 -5.16
N ILE A 82 3.27 15.63 -4.63
CA ILE A 82 3.01 15.72 -3.19
C ILE A 82 2.78 14.31 -2.64
N PHE A 83 3.72 13.88 -1.81
CA PHE A 83 3.64 12.64 -1.04
C PHE A 83 2.96 12.92 0.28
N ILE A 84 2.01 12.08 0.67
CA ILE A 84 1.24 12.27 1.90
C ILE A 84 1.11 10.96 2.67
N THR A 85 0.79 11.13 3.95
CA THR A 85 0.31 10.07 4.82
C THR A 85 -1.18 10.24 5.06
N THR A 86 -1.96 9.19 4.83
CA THR A 86 -3.37 9.18 5.20
C THR A 86 -3.51 8.76 6.65
N SER A 87 -4.32 9.49 7.42
CA SER A 87 -4.62 9.15 8.80
C SER A 87 -5.46 7.88 8.89
N GLY A 88 -5.30 7.13 9.97
CA GLY A 88 -6.09 5.93 10.26
C GLY A 88 -5.25 4.67 10.37
N LEU A 89 -5.78 3.71 11.13
CA LEU A 89 -5.10 2.47 11.48
C LEU A 89 -4.70 1.65 10.24
N VAL A 90 -5.56 1.59 9.22
CA VAL A 90 -5.31 0.76 8.04
C VAL A 90 -4.14 1.29 7.21
N TYR A 91 -4.05 2.61 6.99
CA TYR A 91 -2.91 3.20 6.30
C TYR A 91 -1.63 3.12 7.12
N SER A 92 -1.73 3.36 8.42
CA SER A 92 -0.56 3.31 9.29
C SER A 92 0.03 1.90 9.37
N VAL A 93 -0.82 0.88 9.47
CA VAL A 93 -0.43 -0.54 9.38
C VAL A 93 0.07 -0.87 7.99
N GLY A 94 -0.59 -0.40 6.92
CA GLY A 94 -0.16 -0.59 5.54
C GLY A 94 1.27 -0.06 5.32
N ARG A 95 1.50 1.22 5.61
CA ARG A 95 2.82 1.87 5.57
C ARG A 95 3.85 1.11 6.39
N TYR A 96 3.47 0.70 7.61
CA TYR A 96 4.34 -0.11 8.45
C TYR A 96 4.72 -1.39 7.73
N LEU A 97 3.76 -2.23 7.31
CA LEU A 97 3.98 -3.53 6.69
C LEU A 97 4.78 -3.46 5.39
N THR A 98 4.54 -2.44 4.57
CA THR A 98 5.22 -2.27 3.28
C THR A 98 6.51 -1.48 3.37
N GLU A 99 6.90 -1.01 4.56
CA GLU A 99 8.08 -0.17 4.79
C GLU A 99 8.09 1.16 4.02
N ASN A 100 6.92 1.63 3.60
CA ASN A 100 6.80 2.92 2.91
C ASN A 100 6.60 4.05 3.93
N ALA A 101 7.28 5.18 3.72
CA ALA A 101 7.08 6.38 4.51
C ALA A 101 5.71 7.04 4.21
N TYR A 102 5.25 6.93 2.97
CA TYR A 102 4.02 7.51 2.45
C TYR A 102 3.10 6.41 1.94
N ASP A 103 1.80 6.67 1.87
CA ASP A 103 0.82 5.74 1.25
C ASP A 103 0.22 6.28 -0.04
N HIS A 104 0.47 7.56 -0.35
CA HIS A 104 -0.14 8.20 -1.49
C HIS A 104 0.73 9.32 -2.04
N VAL A 105 0.57 9.56 -3.34
CA VAL A 105 1.25 10.61 -4.11
C VAL A 105 0.29 11.20 -5.13
N VAL A 106 0.35 12.51 -5.32
CA VAL A 106 -0.45 13.25 -6.31
C VAL A 106 0.43 14.14 -7.19
N ILE A 107 -0.15 14.66 -8.28
CA ILE A 107 0.50 15.64 -9.16
C ILE A 107 -0.16 17.01 -8.96
N VAL A 108 0.61 18.07 -8.77
CA VAL A 108 0.11 19.45 -8.80
C VAL A 108 -0.15 19.86 -10.24
N LEU A 109 -1.39 20.23 -10.57
CA LEU A 109 -1.76 20.64 -11.93
C LEU A 109 -1.70 22.16 -12.10
N ASP A 110 -2.11 22.89 -11.08
CA ASP A 110 -2.14 24.35 -11.04
C ASP A 110 -2.12 24.85 -9.58
N GLN A 111 -2.44 26.13 -9.39
CA GLN A 111 -2.43 26.80 -8.09
C GLN A 111 -3.37 26.19 -7.05
N ASN A 112 -4.50 25.66 -7.51
CA ASN A 112 -5.61 25.29 -6.64
C ASN A 112 -5.92 23.81 -6.73
N THR A 113 -5.43 23.11 -7.77
CA THR A 113 -5.82 21.74 -8.04
C THR A 113 -4.64 20.78 -8.16
N VAL A 114 -4.89 19.58 -7.69
CA VAL A 114 -4.02 18.42 -7.86
C VAL A 114 -4.77 17.31 -8.58
N LEU A 115 -4.05 16.52 -9.37
CA LEU A 115 -4.54 15.26 -9.90
C LEU A 115 -4.38 14.17 -8.84
N HIS A 116 -5.51 13.69 -8.34
CA HIS A 116 -5.57 12.63 -7.35
C HIS A 116 -5.96 11.31 -8.00
N VAL A 117 -5.04 10.34 -8.05
CA VAL A 117 -5.25 8.98 -8.57
C VAL A 117 -5.58 8.06 -7.39
N GLY A 118 -6.85 8.03 -6.98
CA GLY A 118 -7.31 7.22 -5.85
C GLY A 118 -8.75 6.74 -6.05
N MET A 119 -9.30 6.02 -5.08
CA MET A 119 -10.65 5.48 -5.23
C MET A 119 -11.74 6.57 -5.30
N PRO A 120 -12.82 6.34 -6.08
CA PRO A 120 -13.01 5.23 -7.03
C PRO A 120 -12.31 5.46 -8.39
N SER A 121 -11.95 6.70 -8.70
CA SER A 121 -11.41 7.14 -9.99
C SER A 121 -10.48 8.33 -9.83
N VAL A 122 -9.65 8.55 -10.85
CA VAL A 122 -8.80 9.74 -10.95
C VAL A 122 -9.66 10.98 -11.04
N LYS A 123 -9.40 11.96 -10.16
CA LYS A 123 -10.16 13.20 -10.07
C LYS A 123 -9.30 14.39 -9.69
N LEU A 124 -9.83 15.58 -9.92
CA LEU A 124 -9.26 16.82 -9.40
C LEU A 124 -9.59 16.97 -7.92
N MET A 125 -8.64 17.49 -7.14
CA MET A 125 -8.83 17.78 -5.73
C MET A 125 -8.24 19.15 -5.38
N PRO A 126 -8.82 19.90 -4.43
CA PRO A 126 -8.21 21.12 -3.93
C PRO A 126 -6.84 20.86 -3.29
N LEU A 127 -5.83 21.62 -3.68
CA LEU A 127 -4.45 21.49 -3.20
C LEU A 127 -4.35 21.64 -1.67
N GLU A 128 -5.04 22.62 -1.11
CA GLU A 128 -5.07 22.93 0.33
C GLU A 128 -5.42 21.71 1.21
N ARG A 129 -6.26 20.80 0.71
CA ARG A 129 -6.62 19.58 1.45
C ARG A 129 -5.43 18.66 1.70
N LEU A 130 -4.46 18.64 0.79
CA LEU A 130 -3.28 17.79 0.90
C LEU A 130 -2.19 18.42 1.75
N LEU A 131 -2.20 19.75 1.88
CA LEU A 131 -1.24 20.51 2.65
C LEU A 131 -1.54 20.52 4.15
N LEU A 132 -2.61 19.87 4.61
CA LEU A 132 -2.91 19.77 6.05
C LEU A 132 -1.74 19.10 6.81
N PRO A 133 -1.25 19.68 7.93
CA PRO A 133 -0.12 19.14 8.71
C PRO A 133 -0.31 17.69 9.14
N GLN A 134 -1.55 17.28 9.44
CA GLN A 134 -1.90 15.90 9.81
C GLN A 134 -1.55 14.87 8.74
N ARG A 135 -1.46 15.29 7.47
CA ARG A 135 -1.09 14.46 6.32
C ARG A 135 0.42 14.38 6.11
N GLN A 136 1.19 15.20 6.81
CA GLN A 136 2.66 15.24 6.72
C GLN A 136 3.15 15.31 5.26
N PRO A 137 2.66 16.30 4.48
CA PRO A 137 3.00 16.43 3.07
C PRO A 137 4.50 16.63 2.84
N VAL A 138 5.00 16.01 1.78
CA VAL A 138 6.35 16.24 1.25
C VAL A 138 6.24 16.52 -0.22
N VAL A 139 6.73 17.70 -0.61
CA VAL A 139 6.73 18.15 -2.01
C VAL A 139 8.07 17.83 -2.64
N LEU A 140 8.02 17.11 -3.76
CA LEU A 140 9.17 16.75 -4.58
C LEU A 140 9.00 17.35 -5.98
N ARG A 141 10.08 17.89 -6.53
CA ARG A 141 10.13 18.48 -7.86
C ARG A 141 11.07 17.70 -8.76
N VAL A 142 10.57 17.33 -9.93
CA VAL A 142 11.38 16.77 -11.03
C VAL A 142 11.72 17.91 -11.98
N PRO A 143 13.01 18.19 -12.24
CA PRO A 143 13.37 19.24 -13.19
C PRO A 143 12.93 18.82 -14.60
N MET A 144 12.09 19.65 -15.21
CA MET A 144 11.58 19.48 -16.57
C MET A 144 11.80 20.78 -17.33
N SER A 145 12.16 20.66 -18.61
CA SER A 145 12.05 21.80 -19.51
C SER A 145 10.58 22.21 -19.68
N GLU A 146 10.32 23.45 -20.10
CA GLU A 146 8.94 23.94 -20.26
C GLU A 146 8.11 23.02 -21.18
N GLY A 147 8.70 22.55 -22.29
CA GLY A 147 8.02 21.62 -23.21
C GLY A 147 7.70 20.27 -22.57
N GLU A 148 8.61 19.71 -21.77
CA GLU A 148 8.39 18.46 -21.04
C GLU A 148 7.32 18.63 -19.95
N LEU A 149 7.33 19.76 -19.23
CA LEU A 149 6.34 20.08 -18.21
C LEU A 149 4.94 20.22 -18.81
N GLN A 150 4.79 20.97 -19.90
CA GLN A 150 3.50 21.11 -20.59
C GLN A 150 2.99 19.76 -21.12
N LEU A 151 3.87 18.94 -21.67
CA LEU A 151 3.53 17.59 -22.11
C LEU A 151 3.09 16.72 -20.92
N PHE A 152 3.84 16.74 -19.82
CA PHE A 152 3.54 16.00 -18.59
C PHE A 152 2.18 16.38 -18.03
N LEU A 153 1.89 17.67 -17.87
CA LEU A 153 0.61 18.17 -17.37
C LEU A 153 -0.56 17.83 -18.30
N ARG A 154 -0.36 17.90 -19.62
CA ARG A 154 -1.37 17.49 -20.61
C ARG A 154 -1.68 16.00 -20.51
N CYS A 155 -0.67 15.15 -20.44
CA CYS A 155 -0.84 13.70 -20.28
C CYS A 155 -1.47 13.35 -18.91
N ALA A 156 -1.08 14.05 -17.85
CA ALA A 156 -1.68 13.88 -16.52
C ALA A 156 -3.18 14.20 -16.54
N LYS A 157 -3.60 15.29 -17.21
CA LYS A 157 -5.01 15.64 -17.35
C LYS A 157 -5.83 14.60 -18.14
N GLN A 158 -5.21 13.85 -19.06
CA GLN A 158 -5.89 12.76 -19.77
C GLN A 158 -6.26 11.58 -18.87
N LEU A 159 -5.67 11.47 -17.67
CA LEU A 159 -6.04 10.44 -16.71
C LEU A 159 -7.35 10.74 -15.98
N ILE A 160 -7.89 11.97 -16.04
CA ILE A 160 -9.12 12.34 -15.34
C ILE A 160 -10.27 11.45 -15.79
N GLY A 161 -10.95 10.81 -14.83
CA GLY A 161 -12.03 9.86 -15.11
C GLY A 161 -11.59 8.40 -15.27
N CYS A 162 -10.28 8.12 -15.43
CA CYS A 162 -9.78 6.74 -15.38
C CYS A 162 -10.10 6.10 -14.02
N LYS A 163 -10.29 4.77 -14.01
CA LYS A 163 -10.59 4.04 -12.78
C LYS A 163 -9.35 3.91 -11.90
N TYR A 164 -9.54 3.77 -10.60
CA TYR A 164 -8.45 3.36 -9.71
C TYR A 164 -8.36 1.83 -9.68
N ASP A 165 -7.17 1.28 -9.89
CA ASP A 165 -6.95 -0.17 -9.87
C ASP A 165 -6.76 -0.67 -8.43
N VAL A 166 -7.89 -0.79 -7.72
CA VAL A 166 -7.94 -1.26 -6.33
C VAL A 166 -7.29 -2.63 -6.19
N ALA A 167 -7.68 -3.60 -7.03
CA ALA A 167 -7.21 -4.97 -6.93
C ALA A 167 -5.68 -5.02 -7.03
N ARG A 168 -5.10 -4.31 -8.01
CA ARG A 168 -3.65 -4.26 -8.20
C ARG A 168 -2.93 -3.51 -7.08
N ALA A 169 -3.52 -2.45 -6.53
CA ALA A 169 -2.96 -1.73 -5.38
C ALA A 169 -2.84 -2.64 -4.14
N TYR A 170 -3.86 -3.44 -3.84
CA TYR A 170 -3.81 -4.41 -2.75
C TYR A 170 -2.84 -5.55 -3.02
N GLN A 171 -2.77 -6.04 -4.26
CA GLN A 171 -1.77 -7.04 -4.64
C GLN A 171 -0.35 -6.50 -4.47
N LEU A 172 -0.09 -5.24 -4.83
CA LEU A 172 1.19 -4.58 -4.58
C LEU A 172 1.48 -4.50 -3.08
N MET A 173 0.52 -4.05 -2.26
CA MET A 173 0.70 -3.99 -0.80
C MET A 173 1.05 -5.36 -0.21
N LEU A 174 0.34 -6.41 -0.62
CA LEU A 174 0.63 -7.79 -0.18
C LEU A 174 2.05 -8.21 -0.57
N ARG A 175 2.47 -7.93 -1.81
CA ARG A 175 3.81 -8.27 -2.30
C ARG A 175 4.90 -7.54 -1.56
N LEU A 176 4.72 -6.25 -1.29
CA LEU A 176 5.66 -5.46 -0.50
C LEU A 176 5.76 -6.00 0.93
N ALA A 177 4.63 -6.35 1.55
CA ALA A 177 4.62 -6.96 2.88
C ALA A 177 5.33 -8.33 2.88
N LEU A 178 5.08 -9.18 1.88
CA LEU A 178 5.77 -10.47 1.73
C LEU A 178 7.27 -10.31 1.45
N LYS A 179 7.65 -9.36 0.59
CA LYS A 179 9.06 -9.00 0.31
C LYS A 179 9.77 -8.63 1.60
N ARG A 180 9.14 -7.81 2.42
CA ARG A 180 9.68 -7.41 3.72
C ARG A 180 9.81 -8.59 4.70
N VAL A 181 8.77 -9.41 4.82
CA VAL A 181 8.73 -10.51 5.80
C VAL A 181 9.68 -11.65 5.42
N THR A 182 9.79 -11.96 4.13
CA THR A 182 10.53 -13.13 3.64
C THR A 182 11.89 -12.79 3.06
N GLY A 183 12.17 -11.51 2.79
CA GLY A 183 13.34 -11.06 2.02
C GLY A 183 13.27 -11.42 0.53
N SER A 184 12.17 -12.00 0.06
CA SER A 184 12.01 -12.50 -1.32
C SER A 184 10.65 -12.12 -1.89
N THR A 185 10.52 -12.12 -3.22
CA THR A 185 9.27 -11.82 -3.93
C THR A 185 8.66 -13.12 -4.46
N PRO A 186 7.90 -13.89 -3.66
CA PRO A 186 7.44 -15.22 -4.06
C PRO A 186 6.32 -15.21 -5.12
N LEU A 187 5.74 -14.04 -5.41
CA LEU A 187 4.59 -13.90 -6.30
C LEU A 187 5.02 -13.45 -7.71
N PRO A 188 4.40 -13.99 -8.79
CA PRO A 188 4.65 -13.56 -10.17
C PRO A 188 4.40 -12.07 -10.33
N ARG A 189 5.19 -11.36 -11.15
CA ARG A 189 5.06 -9.90 -11.39
C ARG A 189 3.64 -9.48 -11.77
N LEU A 190 3.23 -8.29 -11.31
CA LEU A 190 1.97 -7.69 -11.71
C LEU A 190 2.09 -7.30 -13.18
N PRO A 191 1.12 -7.63 -14.04
CA PRO A 191 1.09 -7.06 -15.37
C PRO A 191 0.83 -5.55 -15.24
N LEU A 192 1.76 -4.75 -15.77
CA LEU A 192 1.53 -3.32 -16.01
C LEU A 192 0.97 -3.21 -17.43
N ASP A 193 -0.35 -3.21 -17.55
CA ASP A 193 -1.01 -2.97 -18.83
C ASP A 193 -1.18 -1.46 -19.04
N VAL A 194 -0.31 -0.88 -19.88
CA VAL A 194 -0.34 0.54 -20.23
C VAL A 194 -1.61 0.91 -21.01
N LYS A 195 -2.32 -0.07 -21.59
CA LYS A 195 -3.61 0.13 -22.27
C LYS A 195 -4.81 0.06 -21.31
N SER A 196 -4.59 -0.32 -20.05
CA SER A 196 -5.64 -0.36 -19.04
C SER A 196 -6.16 1.05 -18.75
N ASN A 197 -7.48 1.18 -18.61
CA ASN A 197 -8.13 2.40 -18.11
C ASN A 197 -8.17 2.46 -16.57
N ALA A 198 -7.32 1.68 -15.89
CA ALA A 198 -7.25 1.62 -14.44
C ALA A 198 -5.81 1.81 -13.95
N TRP A 199 -5.61 2.71 -12.98
CA TRP A 199 -4.28 3.15 -12.55
C TRP A 199 -4.11 3.12 -11.02
N ILE A 200 -2.86 2.90 -10.60
CA ILE A 200 -2.38 3.15 -9.23
C ILE A 200 -1.62 4.48 -9.26
N CYS A 201 -1.70 5.26 -8.17
CA CYS A 201 -1.04 6.57 -8.07
C CYS A 201 0.45 6.53 -8.42
N SER A 202 1.24 5.66 -7.80
CA SER A 202 2.67 5.52 -8.10
C SER A 202 2.95 5.14 -9.55
N ASP A 203 2.24 4.13 -10.06
CA ASP A 203 2.44 3.63 -11.43
C ASP A 203 2.20 4.73 -12.45
N SER A 204 1.05 5.41 -12.34
CA SER A 204 0.68 6.46 -13.27
C SER A 204 1.74 7.58 -13.30
N ILE A 205 2.25 7.98 -12.13
CA ILE A 205 3.25 9.04 -12.05
C ILE A 205 4.60 8.58 -12.62
N ILE A 206 5.10 7.38 -12.29
CA ILE A 206 6.37 6.90 -12.86
C ILE A 206 6.27 6.76 -14.38
N VAL A 207 5.16 6.21 -14.89
CA VAL A 207 4.94 6.05 -16.33
C VAL A 207 4.86 7.43 -17.02
N LEU A 208 4.13 8.39 -16.45
CA LEU A 208 4.05 9.74 -16.99
C LEU A 208 5.42 10.43 -17.01
N LEU A 209 6.18 10.37 -15.92
CA LEU A 209 7.50 10.98 -15.84
C LEU A 209 8.49 10.33 -16.82
N ALA A 210 8.52 9.00 -16.92
CA ALA A 210 9.38 8.29 -17.86
C ALA A 210 9.02 8.58 -19.32
N GLY A 211 7.73 8.79 -19.61
CA GLY A 211 7.24 9.17 -20.93
C GLY A 211 7.54 10.62 -21.30
N CYS A 212 7.41 11.55 -20.35
CA CYS A 212 7.43 12.99 -20.64
C CYS A 212 8.74 13.70 -20.29
N CYS A 213 9.57 13.15 -19.40
CA CYS A 213 10.82 13.77 -18.95
C CYS A 213 12.03 12.88 -19.30
N LYS A 214 12.92 13.40 -20.16
CA LYS A 214 14.12 12.68 -20.61
C LYS A 214 15.06 12.39 -19.45
N GLY A 215 15.35 13.38 -18.61
CA GLY A 215 16.23 13.22 -17.44
C GLY A 215 15.70 12.17 -16.46
N PHE A 216 14.39 12.12 -16.24
CA PHE A 216 13.78 11.13 -15.34
C PHE A 216 13.90 9.72 -15.92
N ARG A 217 13.68 9.57 -17.23
CA ARG A 217 13.84 8.29 -17.92
C ARG A 217 15.28 7.76 -17.81
N GLU A 218 16.28 8.61 -17.99
CA GLU A 218 17.69 8.25 -17.84
C GLU A 218 18.01 7.83 -16.39
N ALA A 219 17.54 8.59 -15.41
CA ALA A 219 17.68 8.25 -14.00
C ALA A 219 16.97 6.94 -13.63
N LEU A 220 15.80 6.66 -14.22
CA LEU A 220 15.09 5.39 -14.02
C LEU A 220 15.85 4.19 -14.59
N VAL A 221 16.48 4.33 -15.77
CA VAL A 221 17.33 3.30 -16.37
C VAL A 221 18.56 3.03 -15.49
N LYS A 222 19.23 4.10 -15.02
CA LYS A 222 20.37 3.99 -14.12
C LYS A 222 19.99 3.32 -12.79
N ALA A 223 18.90 3.78 -12.15
CA ALA A 223 18.40 3.19 -10.92
C ALA A 223 18.00 1.72 -11.09
N ARG A 224 17.47 1.32 -12.25
CA ARG A 224 17.19 -0.10 -12.55
C ARG A 224 18.46 -0.96 -12.57
N GLN A 225 19.60 -0.41 -12.99
CA GLN A 225 20.88 -1.13 -13.05
C GLN A 225 21.52 -1.23 -11.67
N GLU A 226 21.37 -0.19 -10.84
CA GLU A 226 22.04 -0.10 -9.53
C GLU A 226 21.21 -0.66 -8.37
N THR A 227 19.89 -0.75 -8.51
CA THR A 227 19.02 -1.23 -7.43
C THR A 227 17.75 -1.94 -7.91
N ASP A 228 17.21 -2.79 -7.04
CA ASP A 228 15.94 -3.49 -7.26
C ASP A 228 14.76 -2.55 -7.04
N LEU A 229 14.33 -1.86 -8.10
CA LEU A 229 13.08 -1.10 -8.08
C LEU A 229 11.87 -2.04 -8.09
N ASP A 230 10.86 -1.70 -7.31
CA ASP A 230 9.64 -2.48 -7.16
C ASP A 230 8.82 -2.49 -8.45
N ILE A 231 8.85 -1.41 -9.24
CA ILE A 231 8.22 -1.39 -10.57
C ILE A 231 8.74 -2.51 -11.49
N PHE A 232 10.04 -2.85 -11.43
CA PHE A 232 10.63 -3.91 -12.26
C PHE A 232 10.59 -5.29 -11.59
N THR A 233 10.69 -5.35 -10.26
CA THR A 233 10.70 -6.63 -9.51
C THR A 233 9.31 -7.15 -9.16
N LEU A 234 8.37 -6.27 -8.82
CA LEU A 234 6.99 -6.58 -8.44
C LEU A 234 5.97 -6.31 -9.56
N GLY A 235 6.34 -5.52 -10.58
CA GLY A 235 5.47 -5.11 -11.68
C GLY A 235 4.57 -3.91 -11.35
N SER A 236 4.84 -3.20 -10.26
CA SER A 236 4.16 -1.96 -9.88
C SER A 236 5.05 -1.17 -8.93
N ALA A 237 5.07 0.14 -9.13
CA ALA A 237 5.91 1.10 -8.43
C ALA A 237 5.47 1.28 -6.98
N SER A 238 6.43 1.26 -6.06
CA SER A 238 6.21 1.60 -4.66
C SER A 238 6.51 3.09 -4.39
N MET A 239 6.15 3.61 -3.22
CA MET A 239 6.60 4.95 -2.81
C MET A 239 8.13 4.97 -2.62
N THR A 240 8.73 3.86 -2.18
CA THR A 240 10.19 3.75 -2.04
C THR A 240 10.95 3.79 -3.36
N ASP A 241 10.31 3.50 -4.50
CA ASP A 241 10.99 3.63 -5.80
C ASP A 241 11.41 5.07 -6.08
N PHE A 242 10.60 6.06 -5.71
CA PHE A 242 10.97 7.48 -5.83
C PHE A 242 12.18 7.83 -4.95
N GLU A 243 12.21 7.31 -3.72
CA GLU A 243 13.35 7.51 -2.81
C GLU A 243 14.62 6.84 -3.31
N ARG A 244 14.51 5.64 -3.90
CA ARG A 244 15.62 4.90 -4.50
C ARG A 244 16.16 5.63 -5.73
N ILE A 245 15.29 6.06 -6.65
CA ILE A 245 15.68 6.84 -7.83
C ILE A 245 16.40 8.12 -7.40
N ARG A 246 15.84 8.86 -6.44
CA ARG A 246 16.48 10.05 -5.87
C ARG A 246 17.83 9.77 -5.23
N ARG A 247 18.02 8.62 -4.58
CA ARG A 247 19.31 8.27 -3.97
C ARG A 247 20.40 8.06 -5.02
N ILE A 248 20.05 7.44 -6.13
CA ILE A 248 20.97 7.16 -7.26
C ILE A 248 21.27 8.44 -8.05
N GLU A 249 20.25 9.27 -8.27
CA GLU A 249 20.39 10.53 -9.00
C GLU A 249 19.70 11.68 -8.23
N PRO A 250 20.37 12.30 -7.24
CA PRO A 250 19.76 13.32 -6.38
C PRO A 250 19.26 14.56 -7.11
N SER A 251 19.84 14.85 -8.28
CA SER A 251 19.47 15.98 -9.12
C SER A 251 18.07 15.83 -9.74
N ILE A 252 17.60 14.59 -9.94
CA ILE A 252 16.35 14.34 -10.68
C ILE A 252 15.09 14.48 -9.84
N ILE A 253 15.21 14.39 -8.52
CA ILE A 253 14.10 14.58 -7.59
C ILE A 253 14.61 15.46 -6.46
N SER A 254 14.35 16.75 -6.58
CA SER A 254 14.67 17.72 -5.55
C SER A 254 13.52 17.85 -4.56
N ARG A 255 13.83 18.12 -3.28
CA ARG A 255 12.80 18.39 -2.29
C ARG A 255 12.49 19.87 -2.31
N VAL A 256 11.22 20.21 -2.41
CA VAL A 256 10.73 21.58 -2.21
C VAL A 256 10.49 21.76 -0.71
N PRO A 257 11.19 22.67 -0.03
CA PRO A 257 10.91 22.93 1.39
C PRO A 257 9.50 23.51 1.50
N LEU A 258 8.73 23.06 2.50
CA LEU A 258 7.48 23.70 2.87
C LEU A 258 7.77 24.70 4.01
N PRO A 259 7.01 25.81 4.12
CA PRO A 259 7.15 26.71 5.26
C PRO A 259 7.03 25.92 6.56
N VAL A 260 7.89 26.23 7.54
CA VAL A 260 8.04 25.47 8.79
C VAL A 260 6.80 25.63 9.67
N VAL A 261 5.72 24.96 9.30
CA VAL A 261 4.50 24.84 10.11
C VAL A 261 4.40 23.37 10.51
N ASN A 262 5.21 22.94 11.48
CA ASN A 262 5.19 21.59 12.07
C ASN A 262 5.15 20.40 11.07
N TYR A 263 5.61 20.58 9.83
CA TYR A 263 5.75 19.47 8.90
C TYR A 263 6.96 18.64 9.30
N THR A 264 6.72 17.47 9.91
CA THR A 264 7.80 16.52 10.19
C THR A 264 8.43 16.06 8.88
N LEU A 265 9.71 16.37 8.70
CA LEU A 265 10.48 16.15 7.46
C LEU A 265 10.49 14.68 6.99
N ALA A 266 10.39 13.76 7.94
CA ALA A 266 10.16 12.36 7.70
C ALA A 266 8.96 11.94 8.57
N PRO A 267 7.96 11.26 8.01
CA PRO A 267 6.88 10.76 8.82
C PRO A 267 7.46 9.84 9.89
N ARG A 268 7.22 10.18 11.17
CA ARG A 268 7.75 9.40 12.29
C ARG A 268 7.22 7.99 12.17
N LYS A 269 8.11 7.02 11.94
CA LYS A 269 7.78 5.59 12.02
C LYS A 269 7.31 5.31 13.44
N ARG A 270 6.00 5.31 13.66
CA ARG A 270 5.41 4.91 14.94
C ARG A 270 5.79 3.45 15.19
N SER A 271 6.25 3.15 16.39
CA SER A 271 6.53 1.77 16.78
C SER A 271 5.23 0.97 16.70
N TRP A 272 5.32 -0.34 16.43
CA TRP A 272 4.12 -1.17 16.35
C TRP A 272 3.30 -1.12 17.65
N ARG A 273 3.97 -0.93 18.79
CA ARG A 273 3.35 -0.79 20.12
C ARG A 273 2.41 0.41 20.20
N ALA A 274 2.71 1.50 19.48
CA ALA A 274 1.86 2.68 19.44
C ALA A 274 0.49 2.41 18.77
N TYR A 275 0.37 1.34 17.97
CA TYR A 275 -0.90 0.95 17.36
C TYR A 275 -1.74 0.00 18.24
N VAL A 276 -1.18 -0.54 19.33
CA VAL A 276 -1.91 -1.48 20.20
C VAL A 276 -3.21 -0.86 20.73
N PRO A 277 -3.24 0.38 21.25
CA PRO A 277 -4.49 0.99 21.72
C PRO A 277 -5.53 1.18 20.61
N GLU A 278 -5.08 1.52 19.39
CA GLU A 278 -5.95 1.69 18.22
C GLU A 278 -6.57 0.34 17.79
N VAL A 279 -5.77 -0.73 17.75
CA VAL A 279 -6.23 -2.09 17.47
C VAL A 279 -7.19 -2.58 18.56
N VAL A 280 -6.90 -2.31 19.83
CA VAL A 280 -7.79 -2.66 20.95
C VAL A 280 -9.11 -1.91 20.83
N ARG A 281 -9.10 -0.60 20.56
CA ARG A 281 -10.32 0.20 20.37
C ARG A 281 -11.12 -0.29 19.17
N PHE A 282 -10.45 -0.63 18.07
CA PHE A 282 -11.08 -1.24 16.90
C PHE A 282 -11.75 -2.57 17.27
N ALA A 283 -11.04 -3.48 17.95
CA ALA A 283 -11.57 -4.75 18.42
C ALA A 283 -12.74 -4.60 19.40
N GLN A 284 -12.70 -3.59 20.28
CA GLN A 284 -13.78 -3.26 21.21
C GLN A 284 -15.02 -2.70 20.48
N SER A 285 -14.82 -1.78 19.53
CA SER A 285 -15.92 -1.23 18.70
C SER A 285 -16.58 -2.34 17.88
N MET A 286 -15.76 -3.27 17.41
CA MET A 286 -16.15 -4.49 16.75
C MET A 286 -17.00 -5.40 17.63
N GLN A 287 -16.51 -5.69 18.84
CA GLN A 287 -17.23 -6.52 19.81
C GLN A 287 -18.54 -5.86 20.27
N ALA A 288 -18.58 -4.54 20.36
CA ALA A 288 -19.75 -3.76 20.72
C ALA A 288 -20.78 -3.62 19.57
N GLY A 289 -20.44 -4.09 18.35
CA GLY A 289 -21.29 -3.94 17.17
C GLY A 289 -21.46 -2.50 16.68
N THR A 290 -20.78 -1.52 17.29
CA THR A 290 -20.76 -0.12 16.86
C THR A 290 -19.99 0.04 15.56
N LEU A 291 -19.00 -0.82 15.36
CA LEU A 291 -18.38 -1.07 14.07
C LEU A 291 -18.81 -2.48 13.63
N LYS A 292 -19.53 -2.59 12.50
CA LYS A 292 -19.76 -3.92 11.91
C LYS A 292 -18.43 -4.44 11.40
N TRP A 293 -18.08 -5.69 11.73
CA TRP A 293 -16.97 -6.37 11.04
C TRP A 293 -17.46 -6.36 9.63
N PRO A 294 -16.75 -5.72 8.70
CA PRO A 294 -17.12 -5.86 7.33
C PRO A 294 -16.66 -7.28 7.02
N LEU A 295 -17.55 -8.23 7.31
CA LEU A 295 -17.39 -9.62 6.92
C LEU A 295 -17.10 -9.55 5.43
N LEU A 296 -16.02 -10.20 5.04
CA LEU A 296 -15.70 -10.43 3.63
C LEU A 296 -17.02 -10.79 2.96
N ALA A 297 -17.41 -10.01 1.94
CA ALA A 297 -18.72 -10.15 1.35
C ALA A 297 -18.99 -11.64 1.09
N PRO A 298 -20.14 -12.20 1.50
CA PRO A 298 -20.38 -13.65 1.49
C PRO A 298 -20.06 -14.29 0.14
N GLU A 299 -20.13 -13.52 -0.94
CA GLU A 299 -19.83 -13.96 -2.30
C GLU A 299 -18.34 -14.30 -2.54
N ILE A 300 -17.43 -13.82 -1.70
CA ILE A 300 -15.98 -13.84 -1.98
C ILE A 300 -15.23 -14.91 -1.20
N PHE A 301 -15.71 -15.21 0.01
CA PHE A 301 -15.31 -16.40 0.71
C PHE A 301 -16.52 -17.08 1.33
N PRO A 302 -17.40 -17.65 0.51
CA PRO A 302 -18.59 -18.34 1.00
C PRO A 302 -18.19 -19.40 2.04
N THR A 303 -17.09 -20.13 1.83
CA THR A 303 -16.61 -21.16 2.75
C THR A 303 -16.04 -20.61 4.07
N VAL A 304 -15.33 -19.47 4.05
CA VAL A 304 -14.82 -18.84 5.28
C VAL A 304 -15.96 -18.19 6.04
N HIS A 305 -16.94 -17.62 5.33
CA HIS A 305 -18.12 -17.02 5.91
C HIS A 305 -19.05 -18.08 6.49
N GLU A 306 -19.26 -19.19 5.79
CA GLU A 306 -20.02 -20.36 6.26
C GLU A 306 -19.32 -20.99 7.47
N PHE A 307 -17.99 -21.14 7.43
CA PHE A 307 -17.20 -21.60 8.58
C PHE A 307 -17.30 -20.63 9.76
N ALA A 308 -17.11 -19.31 9.54
CA ALA A 308 -17.19 -18.30 10.59
C ALA A 308 -18.61 -18.16 11.17
N ALA A 309 -19.64 -18.31 10.34
CA ALA A 309 -21.05 -18.32 10.76
C ALA A 309 -21.43 -19.62 11.47
N SER A 310 -20.81 -20.74 11.11
CA SER A 310 -21.00 -22.04 11.79
C SER A 310 -20.33 -22.11 13.16
N ILE A 311 -19.44 -21.15 13.46
CA ILE A 311 -18.78 -21.01 14.77
C ILE A 311 -19.48 -19.87 15.52
N PRO A 312 -20.49 -20.14 16.36
CA PRO A 312 -21.20 -19.09 17.08
C PRO A 312 -20.22 -18.26 17.94
N PRO A 313 -20.04 -16.95 17.68
CA PRO A 313 -19.07 -16.11 18.37
C PRO A 313 -19.35 -15.99 19.88
N THR A 314 -20.57 -16.28 20.29
CA THR A 314 -21.07 -16.10 21.65
C THR A 314 -20.88 -17.31 22.55
N SER A 315 -20.69 -18.52 22.02
CA SER A 315 -20.60 -19.74 22.86
C SER A 315 -19.19 -20.01 23.40
N TRP A 316 -18.18 -19.29 22.91
CA TRP A 316 -16.81 -19.53 23.36
C TRP A 316 -16.53 -18.76 24.65
N PRO A 317 -16.09 -19.45 25.72
CA PRO A 317 -15.65 -18.78 26.94
C PRO A 317 -14.48 -17.85 26.60
N VAL A 318 -14.42 -16.69 27.27
CA VAL A 318 -13.40 -15.63 27.04
C VAL A 318 -11.98 -16.20 27.00
N LYS A 319 -11.67 -17.18 27.86
CA LYS A 319 -10.40 -17.91 27.88
C LYS A 319 -10.05 -18.54 26.52
N ARG A 320 -11.01 -19.18 25.84
CA ARG A 320 -10.82 -19.84 24.54
C ARG A 320 -10.64 -18.83 23.41
N LYS A 321 -11.35 -17.70 23.47
CA LYS A 321 -11.16 -16.57 22.54
C LYS A 321 -9.75 -15.98 22.65
N ILE A 322 -9.28 -15.74 23.88
CA ILE A 322 -7.91 -15.26 24.14
C ILE A 322 -6.88 -16.28 23.65
N GLN A 323 -7.13 -17.58 23.85
CA GLN A 323 -6.21 -18.64 23.43
C GLN A 323 -6.12 -18.75 21.90
N VAL A 324 -7.24 -18.70 21.19
CA VAL A 324 -7.26 -18.70 19.71
C VAL A 324 -6.64 -17.43 19.14
N LEU A 325 -6.93 -16.27 19.71
CA LEU A 325 -6.26 -15.02 19.35
C LEU A 325 -4.75 -15.11 19.59
N GLY A 326 -4.33 -15.72 20.71
CA GLY A 326 -2.94 -16.02 21.01
C GLY A 326 -2.30 -16.93 19.96
N TYR A 327 -2.97 -18.01 19.55
CA TYR A 327 -2.48 -18.88 18.48
C TYR A 327 -2.39 -18.18 17.13
N VAL A 328 -3.37 -17.35 16.77
CA VAL A 328 -3.34 -16.56 15.54
C VAL A 328 -2.20 -15.53 15.58
N ILE A 329 -1.98 -14.85 16.71
CA ILE A 329 -0.88 -13.90 16.87
C ILE A 329 0.47 -14.62 16.83
N VAL A 330 0.63 -15.75 17.53
CA VAL A 330 1.85 -16.57 17.51
C VAL A 330 2.09 -17.11 16.10
N PHE A 331 1.06 -17.60 15.41
CA PHE A 331 1.14 -18.06 14.03
C PHE A 331 1.56 -16.93 13.08
N LEU A 332 0.99 -15.73 13.23
CA LEU A 332 1.37 -14.55 12.46
C LEU A 332 2.80 -14.07 12.80
N LEU A 333 3.24 -14.15 14.06
CA LEU A 333 4.61 -13.84 14.49
C LEU A 333 5.63 -14.89 14.02
N MET A 334 5.21 -16.15 13.99
CA MET A 334 5.94 -17.26 13.41
C MET A 334 6.09 -17.03 11.90
N LEU A 335 4.99 -16.78 11.18
CA LEU A 335 5.00 -16.42 9.76
C LEU A 335 5.87 -15.18 9.49
N ARG A 336 5.90 -14.21 10.41
CA ARG A 336 6.75 -13.02 10.35
C ARG A 336 8.25 -13.32 10.47
N ARG A 337 8.66 -14.46 11.07
CA ARG A 337 10.05 -14.92 11.18
C ARG A 337 10.35 -16.03 10.17
N GLY A 338 9.93 -15.85 8.92
CA GLY A 338 9.72 -16.86 7.86
C GLY A 338 10.79 -17.91 7.57
N LEU A 339 11.98 -17.89 8.18
CA LEU A 339 12.98 -18.95 8.08
C LEU A 339 12.78 -20.07 9.10
N THR A 340 12.30 -19.77 10.31
CA THR A 340 12.18 -20.78 11.37
C THR A 340 10.91 -21.61 11.20
N VAL A 341 9.81 -21.03 10.75
CA VAL A 341 8.55 -21.77 10.52
C VAL A 341 8.67 -22.69 9.33
N LYS A 342 9.26 -22.22 8.24
CA LYS A 342 9.49 -23.09 7.08
C LYS A 342 10.34 -24.29 7.49
N ARG A 343 11.39 -24.09 8.29
CA ARG A 343 12.20 -25.18 8.87
C ARG A 343 11.41 -26.07 9.83
N VAL A 344 10.65 -25.50 10.77
CA VAL A 344 9.88 -26.28 11.75
C VAL A 344 8.77 -27.07 11.07
N LEU A 345 8.09 -26.51 10.07
CA LEU A 345 7.08 -27.20 9.29
C LEU A 345 7.72 -28.30 8.42
N LEU A 346 8.87 -28.03 7.78
CA LEU A 346 9.62 -29.05 7.05
C LEU A 346 10.05 -30.19 7.98
N ARG A 347 10.60 -29.87 9.16
CA ARG A 347 11.00 -30.86 10.17
C ARG A 347 9.79 -31.63 10.72
N ALA A 348 8.64 -31.00 10.90
CA ALA A 348 7.42 -31.68 11.33
C ALA A 348 6.91 -32.65 10.25
N VAL A 349 6.96 -32.25 8.98
CA VAL A 349 6.62 -33.12 7.84
C VAL A 349 7.63 -34.27 7.72
N GLU A 350 8.93 -34.01 7.85
CA GLU A 350 9.97 -35.04 7.86
C GLU A 350 9.76 -36.06 8.99
N VAL A 351 9.43 -35.61 10.21
CA VAL A 351 9.15 -36.50 11.35
C VAL A 351 7.88 -37.32 11.13
N LEU A 352 6.83 -36.72 10.56
CA LEU A 352 5.60 -37.44 10.20
C LEU A 352 5.87 -38.51 9.13
N MET A 353 6.66 -38.18 8.11
CA MET A 353 7.06 -39.12 7.07
C MET A 353 7.92 -40.26 7.63
N LEU A 354 8.89 -39.97 8.50
CA LEU A 354 9.70 -40.98 9.20
C LEU A 354 8.83 -41.92 10.03
N ARG A 355 7.86 -41.38 10.77
CA ARG A 355 6.92 -42.19 11.56
C ARG A 355 6.05 -43.08 10.67
N TYR A 356 5.59 -42.57 9.53
CA TYR A 356 4.81 -43.33 8.56
C TYR A 356 5.62 -44.48 7.97
N VAL A 357 6.86 -44.23 7.54
CA VAL A 357 7.77 -45.26 7.02
C VAL A 357 8.09 -46.31 8.08
N ALA A 358 8.45 -45.90 9.29
CA ALA A 358 8.72 -46.84 10.39
C ALA A 358 7.51 -47.72 10.70
N HIS A 359 6.31 -47.16 10.70
CA HIS A 359 5.08 -47.92 10.90
C HIS A 359 4.85 -48.96 9.79
N HIS A 360 5.04 -48.57 8.52
CA HIS A 360 4.91 -49.49 7.40
C HIS A 360 5.97 -50.59 7.38
N VAL A 361 7.22 -50.27 7.75
CA VAL A 361 8.30 -51.27 7.89
C VAL A 361 7.96 -52.26 9.00
N MET A 362 7.48 -51.78 10.16
CA MET A 362 7.06 -52.67 11.24
C MET A 362 5.91 -53.59 10.82
N LEU A 363 4.90 -53.06 10.14
CA LEU A 363 3.80 -53.88 9.61
C LEU A 363 4.31 -54.91 8.61
N HIS A 364 5.25 -54.53 7.73
CA HIS A 364 5.84 -55.45 6.76
C HIS A 364 6.62 -56.58 7.44
N LEU A 365 7.45 -56.26 8.44
CA LEU A 365 8.20 -57.24 9.22
C LEU A 365 7.29 -58.19 9.99
N GLN A 366 6.19 -57.68 10.56
CA GLN A 366 5.19 -58.51 11.25
C GLN A 366 4.40 -59.42 10.28
N SER A 367 4.18 -58.97 9.04
CA SER A 367 3.52 -59.76 8.01
C SER A 367 4.44 -60.73 7.28
N SER A 368 5.76 -60.61 7.44
CA SER A 368 6.73 -61.44 6.73
C SER A 368 6.89 -62.79 7.43
N PRO A 369 6.61 -63.92 6.76
CA PRO A 369 6.73 -65.26 7.34
C PRO A 369 8.17 -65.61 7.76
N ALA A 370 9.17 -64.87 7.26
CA ALA A 370 10.58 -65.05 7.61
C ALA A 370 10.91 -64.70 9.08
N PHE A 371 10.07 -63.91 9.76
CA PHE A 371 10.26 -63.60 11.19
C PHE A 371 9.57 -64.61 12.12
N GLY A 372 8.73 -65.51 11.59
CA GLY A 372 8.05 -66.55 12.36
C GLY A 372 8.93 -67.75 12.73
N THR A 373 10.04 -67.96 12.02
CA THR A 373 10.94 -69.10 12.20
C THR A 373 12.10 -68.85 13.17
N ALA A 374 12.21 -67.65 13.73
CA ALA A 374 13.17 -67.30 14.78
C ALA A 374 12.53 -67.28 16.18
N ARG A 375 11.62 -68.22 16.47
CA ARG A 375 11.28 -68.58 17.85
C ARG A 375 12.30 -69.60 18.34
N LEU A 376 13.02 -69.21 19.38
CA LEU A 376 13.97 -69.99 20.19
C LEU A 376 13.51 -71.43 20.44
#